data_AF-A0A7J0DNW7-F1
#
_entry.id   AF-A0A7J0DNW7-F1
#
_cell.length_a   1.000
_cell.length_b   1.000
_cell.length_c   1.000
_cell.angle_alpha   90.00
_cell.angle_beta   90.00
_cell.angle_gamma   90.00
#
_symmetry.space_group_name_H-M   'P 1'
#
loop_
_entity.id
_entity.type
_entity.pdbx_description
1 polymer ?
#
loop_
_entity_poly.entity_id
_entity_poly.type
_entity_poly.pdbx_seq_one_letter_code
_entity_poly.pdbx_strand_id
1 'polypeptide(L)'
;MDIEQRQAEHIEFFVKQASTNNGACLANVVTEATSHSSLFAFSEILAVPSVLELQGTENSVYLDLLRLFAHGTWSDYKSNAGHLPPLVPDQILKLKQLTVLTLAELSKVLPYDMLMQELDVTNVRELEDFLINECMYVVGHCKREVRSVAKMLRGLNSLCPV
;
A
#
# COMPACT_ATOMS: atom_id res chain seq x y z
N MET A 1 -6.55 -20.53 8.71
CA MET A 1 -6.15 -19.66 9.84
C MET A 1 -4.70 -19.20 9.63
N ASP A 2 -4.20 -19.19 8.38
CA ASP A 2 -2.77 -19.37 8.08
C ASP A 2 -2.14 -18.18 7.34
N ILE A 3 -2.92 -17.12 7.06
CA ILE A 3 -2.50 -16.04 6.15
C ILE A 3 -2.20 -14.74 6.91
N GLU A 4 -2.95 -14.43 7.98
CA GLU A 4 -2.60 -13.35 8.92
C GLU A 4 -1.24 -13.62 9.57
N GLN A 5 -0.93 -14.90 9.82
CA GLN A 5 0.35 -15.32 10.35
C GLN A 5 1.49 -15.07 9.35
N ARG A 6 1.25 -15.30 8.04
CA ARG A 6 2.26 -15.04 7.00
C ARG A 6 2.63 -13.57 6.88
N GLN A 7 1.66 -12.65 6.92
CA GLN A 7 2.00 -11.23 6.87
C GLN A 7 2.76 -10.80 8.13
N ALA A 8 2.32 -11.24 9.32
CA ALA A 8 3.04 -10.96 10.56
C ALA A 8 4.47 -11.51 10.54
N GLU A 9 4.69 -12.72 10.02
CA GLU A 9 6.02 -13.30 9.81
C GLU A 9 6.88 -12.45 8.87
N HIS A 10 6.31 -11.94 7.77
CA HIS A 10 7.03 -11.04 6.86
C HIS A 10 7.36 -9.70 7.53
N ILE A 11 6.42 -9.11 8.27
CA ILE A 11 6.65 -7.87 9.01
C ILE A 11 7.78 -8.09 10.02
N GLU A 12 7.70 -9.13 10.84
CA GLU A 12 8.73 -9.45 11.83
C GLU A 12 10.09 -9.70 11.18
N PHE A 13 10.12 -10.39 10.03
CA PHE A 13 11.33 -10.56 9.23
C PHE A 13 11.92 -9.21 8.79
N PHE A 14 11.11 -8.31 8.21
CA PHE A 14 11.58 -7.00 7.76
C PHE A 14 11.95 -6.07 8.92
N VAL A 15 11.23 -6.11 10.04
CA VAL A 15 11.56 -5.39 11.28
C VAL A 15 12.91 -5.83 11.82
N LYS A 16 13.17 -7.14 11.84
CA LYS A 16 14.45 -7.70 12.26
C LYS A 16 15.59 -7.32 11.32
N GLN A 17 15.35 -7.37 10.01
CA GLN A 17 16.30 -6.89 9.02
C GLN A 17 16.60 -5.41 9.21
N ALA A 18 15.57 -4.58 9.42
CA ALA A 18 15.74 -3.15 9.65
C ALA A 18 16.46 -2.84 10.96
N SER A 19 16.28 -3.67 11.99
CA SER A 19 16.99 -3.52 13.26
C SER A 19 18.47 -3.94 13.18
N THR A 20 18.81 -4.85 12.25
CA THR A 20 20.17 -5.40 12.10
C THR A 20 21.00 -4.62 11.07
N ASN A 21 20.35 -4.07 10.05
CA ASN A 21 20.97 -3.36 8.95
C ASN A 21 20.96 -1.84 9.18
N ASN A 22 21.93 -1.12 8.60
CA ASN A 22 22.04 0.34 8.70
C ASN A 22 22.29 0.98 7.33
N GLY A 23 21.90 2.24 7.17
CA GLY A 23 22.20 3.06 5.98
C GLY A 23 21.66 2.47 4.67
N ALA A 24 22.54 2.20 3.71
CA ALA A 24 22.18 1.69 2.38
C ALA A 24 21.45 0.33 2.42
N CYS A 25 21.75 -0.54 3.40
CA CYS A 25 21.04 -1.80 3.53
C CYS A 25 19.57 -1.60 3.94
N LEU A 26 19.26 -0.54 4.69
CA LEU A 26 17.87 -0.21 5.05
C LEU A 26 17.07 0.25 3.83
N ALA A 27 17.69 1.01 2.91
CA ALA A 27 17.05 1.40 1.67
C ALA A 27 16.64 0.17 0.84
N ASN A 28 17.48 -0.86 0.79
CA ASN A 28 17.16 -2.13 0.15
C ASN A 28 16.01 -2.85 0.85
N VAL A 29 16.05 -2.93 2.19
CA VAL A 29 14.97 -3.52 3.00
C VAL A 29 13.62 -2.83 2.74
N VAL A 30 13.61 -1.49 2.69
CA VAL A 30 12.40 -0.71 2.36
C VAL A 30 11.93 -1.01 0.95
N THR A 31 12.83 -1.09 -0.02
CA THR A 31 12.50 -1.38 -1.42
C THR A 31 11.91 -2.80 -1.57
N GLU A 32 12.51 -3.79 -0.90
CA GLU A 32 12.00 -5.17 -0.86
C GLU A 32 10.62 -5.23 -0.19
N ALA A 33 10.47 -4.61 0.98
CA ALA A 33 9.20 -4.58 1.72
C ALA A 33 8.09 -3.94 0.89
N THR A 34 8.36 -2.77 0.30
CA THR A 34 7.38 -2.04 -0.54
C THR A 34 7.04 -2.80 -1.82
N SER A 35 7.94 -3.63 -2.36
CA SER A 35 7.66 -4.48 -3.53
C SER A 35 7.00 -5.82 -3.19
N HIS A 36 6.94 -6.23 -1.91
CA HIS A 36 6.49 -7.56 -1.52
C HIS A 36 4.97 -7.74 -1.57
N SER A 37 4.42 -8.48 -2.53
CA SER A 37 2.95 -8.58 -2.78
C SER A 37 2.07 -8.92 -1.56
N SER A 38 2.58 -9.66 -0.58
CA SER A 38 1.81 -10.03 0.64
C SER A 38 1.94 -9.04 1.81
N LEU A 39 2.67 -7.94 1.64
CA LEU A 39 2.98 -6.97 2.71
C LEU A 39 2.25 -5.64 2.48
N PHE A 40 1.27 -5.36 3.34
CA PHE A 40 0.45 -4.14 3.31
C PHE A 40 0.60 -3.25 4.54
N ALA A 41 1.23 -3.77 5.60
CA ALA A 41 1.42 -3.05 6.85
C ALA A 41 2.89 -2.66 7.00
N PHE A 42 3.14 -1.34 7.02
CA PHE A 42 4.48 -0.77 7.10
C PHE A 42 4.72 -0.01 8.41
N SER A 43 3.68 0.23 9.21
CA SER A 43 3.79 1.00 10.46
C SER A 43 4.76 0.38 11.47
N GLU A 44 4.82 -0.95 11.56
CA GLU A 44 5.78 -1.63 12.46
C GLU A 44 7.23 -1.50 11.99
N ILE A 45 7.46 -1.56 10.67
CA ILE A 45 8.79 -1.36 10.07
C ILE A 45 9.21 0.10 10.26
N LEU A 46 8.29 1.05 10.07
CA LEU A 46 8.52 2.48 10.28
C LEU A 46 8.79 2.83 11.76
N ALA A 47 8.21 2.08 12.69
CA ALA A 47 8.42 2.26 14.13
C ALA A 47 9.82 1.80 14.60
N VAL A 48 10.60 1.14 13.74
CA VAL A 48 11.97 0.72 14.08
C VAL A 48 12.87 1.95 14.22
N PRO A 49 13.60 2.12 15.34
CA PRO A 49 14.45 3.29 15.56
C PRO A 49 15.53 3.43 14.48
N SER A 50 16.13 2.34 14.02
CA SER A 50 17.12 2.35 12.93
C SER A 50 16.57 2.96 11.63
N VAL A 51 15.27 2.79 11.35
CA VAL A 51 14.61 3.40 10.19
C VAL A 51 14.47 4.90 10.42
N LEU A 52 14.02 5.32 11.61
CA LEU A 52 13.90 6.73 11.97
C LEU A 52 15.24 7.47 11.94
N GLU A 53 16.35 6.80 12.27
CA GLU A 53 17.71 7.35 12.18
C GLU A 53 18.15 7.67 10.74
N LEU A 54 17.48 7.14 9.72
CA LEU A 54 17.74 7.53 8.32
C LEU A 54 17.33 8.98 8.02
N GLN A 55 16.50 9.57 8.88
CA GLN A 55 16.08 10.96 8.74
C GLN A 55 17.29 11.89 8.82
N GLY A 56 17.54 12.67 7.75
CA GLY A 56 18.69 13.57 7.65
C GLY A 56 19.95 12.93 7.01
N THR A 57 19.87 11.67 6.60
CA THR A 57 20.90 11.01 5.77
C THR A 57 20.55 11.09 4.28
N GLU A 58 21.45 10.65 3.41
CA GLU A 58 21.18 10.48 1.97
C GLU A 58 19.99 9.53 1.66
N ASN A 59 19.65 8.65 2.61
CA ASN A 59 18.55 7.69 2.48
C ASN A 59 17.22 8.20 3.06
N SER A 60 17.12 9.50 3.41
CA SER A 60 15.89 10.08 3.95
C SER A 60 14.69 9.91 3.01
N VAL A 61 14.94 9.87 1.70
CA VAL A 61 13.91 9.65 0.67
C VAL A 61 13.21 8.29 0.80
N TYR A 62 13.91 7.25 1.28
CA TYR A 62 13.33 5.93 1.52
C TYR A 62 12.48 5.90 2.79
N LEU A 63 12.84 6.70 3.80
CA LEU A 63 12.02 6.88 4.99
C LEU A 63 10.71 7.60 4.64
N ASP A 64 10.78 8.66 3.83
CA ASP A 64 9.57 9.36 3.36
C ASP A 64 8.72 8.45 2.46
N LEU A 65 9.36 7.59 1.66
CA LEU A 65 8.66 6.55 0.92
C LEU A 65 7.91 5.58 1.84
N LEU A 66 8.57 5.08 2.89
CA LEU A 66 7.93 4.17 3.84
C LEU A 66 6.76 4.84 4.58
N ARG A 67 6.89 6.13 4.93
CA ARG A 67 5.80 6.94 5.52
C ARG A 67 4.61 7.06 4.57
N LEU A 68 4.88 7.30 3.29
CA LEU A 68 3.86 7.33 2.25
C LEU A 68 3.15 5.98 2.13
N PHE A 69 3.86 4.86 2.18
CA PHE A 69 3.22 3.54 2.16
C PHE A 69 2.48 3.18 3.46
N ALA A 70 2.87 3.76 4.60
CA ALA A 70 2.22 3.51 5.88
C ALA A 70 0.93 4.33 6.07
N HIS A 71 0.87 5.55 5.54
CA HIS A 71 -0.20 6.51 5.83
C HIS A 71 -0.69 7.35 4.65
N GLY A 72 -0.02 7.29 3.50
CA GLY A 72 -0.31 8.12 2.35
C GLY A 72 -1.02 7.38 1.22
N THR A 73 -1.36 8.14 0.18
CA THR A 73 -2.08 7.68 -1.00
C THR A 73 -1.27 7.87 -2.29
N TRP A 74 -1.76 7.33 -3.40
CA TRP A 74 -1.22 7.59 -4.73
C TRP A 74 -1.19 9.10 -5.06
N SER A 75 -2.18 9.86 -4.60
CA SER A 75 -2.23 11.32 -4.76
C SER A 75 -1.12 12.04 -3.99
N ASP A 76 -0.80 11.57 -2.78
CA ASP A 76 0.33 12.07 -1.99
C ASP A 76 1.66 11.79 -2.69
N TYR A 77 1.82 10.60 -3.29
CA TYR A 77 3.01 10.28 -4.09
C TYR A 77 3.17 11.25 -5.26
N LYS A 78 2.11 11.48 -6.03
CA LYS A 78 2.14 12.42 -7.16
C LYS A 78 2.54 13.83 -6.72
N SER A 79 2.04 14.27 -5.56
CA SER A 79 2.37 15.58 -4.97
C SER A 79 3.84 15.66 -4.53
N ASN A 80 4.39 14.56 -4.03
CA ASN A 80 5.76 14.46 -3.52
C ASN A 80 6.75 13.82 -4.51
N ALA A 81 6.35 13.57 -5.76
CA ALA A 81 7.16 12.86 -6.75
C ALA A 81 8.50 13.55 -7.06
N GLY A 82 8.61 14.86 -6.80
CA GLY A 82 9.87 15.61 -6.93
C GLY A 82 10.89 15.33 -5.82
N HIS A 83 10.48 14.75 -4.69
CA HIS A 83 11.33 14.45 -3.53
C HIS A 83 11.48 12.95 -3.25
N LEU A 84 10.63 12.11 -3.85
CA LEU A 84 10.63 10.66 -3.66
C LEU A 84 11.34 9.96 -4.82
N PRO A 85 11.92 8.76 -4.59
CA PRO A 85 12.51 7.98 -5.64
C PRO A 85 11.44 7.49 -6.64
N PRO A 86 11.82 7.21 -7.90
CA PRO A 86 10.92 6.63 -8.88
C PRO A 86 10.48 5.23 -8.41
N LEU A 87 9.17 4.98 -8.44
CA LEU A 87 8.61 3.68 -8.03
C LEU A 87 8.64 2.68 -9.17
N VAL A 88 8.92 1.42 -8.82
CA VAL A 88 8.77 0.30 -9.76
C VAL A 88 7.29 -0.04 -9.95
N PRO A 89 6.90 -0.71 -11.06
CA PRO A 89 5.51 -1.05 -11.33
C PRO A 89 4.81 -1.78 -10.17
N ASP A 90 5.50 -2.70 -9.50
CA ASP A 90 4.98 -3.43 -8.34
C ASP A 90 4.68 -2.51 -7.14
N GLN A 91 5.51 -1.50 -6.90
CA GLN A 91 5.30 -0.51 -5.84
C GLN A 91 4.13 0.42 -6.19
N ILE A 92 4.02 0.84 -7.45
CA ILE A 92 2.90 1.66 -7.94
C ILE A 92 1.59 0.91 -7.74
N LEU A 93 1.55 -0.34 -8.17
CA LEU A 93 0.41 -1.24 -8.01
C LEU A 93 0.02 -1.35 -6.52
N LYS A 94 0.99 -1.59 -5.65
CA LYS A 94 0.73 -1.67 -4.21
C LYS A 94 0.23 -0.37 -3.60
N LEU A 95 0.83 0.76 -3.95
CA LEU A 95 0.40 2.04 -3.42
C LEU A 95 -1.04 2.37 -3.85
N LYS A 96 -1.40 2.02 -5.09
CA LYS A 96 -2.78 2.07 -5.58
C LYS A 96 -3.70 1.15 -4.78
N GLN A 97 -3.29 -0.09 -4.48
CA GLN A 97 -4.06 -1.02 -3.65
C GLN A 97 -4.29 -0.43 -2.24
N LEU A 98 -3.25 0.07 -1.59
CA LEU A 98 -3.33 0.72 -0.27
C LEU A 98 -4.27 1.94 -0.30
N THR A 99 -4.21 2.74 -1.35
CA THR A 99 -5.12 3.88 -1.54
C THR A 99 -6.58 3.43 -1.55
N VAL A 100 -6.90 2.36 -2.31
CA VAL A 100 -8.25 1.78 -2.30
C VAL A 100 -8.66 1.30 -0.91
N LEU A 101 -7.73 0.67 -0.18
CA LEU A 101 -7.98 0.16 1.17
C LEU A 101 -8.29 1.28 2.16
N THR A 102 -7.47 2.34 2.17
CA THR A 102 -7.68 3.54 2.98
C THR A 102 -9.01 4.20 2.64
N LEU A 103 -9.31 4.38 1.36
CA LEU A 103 -10.59 4.95 0.93
C LEU A 103 -11.77 4.07 1.37
N ALA A 104 -11.63 2.75 1.30
CA ALA A 104 -12.71 1.82 1.64
C ALA A 104 -12.95 1.75 3.15
N GLU A 105 -11.93 2.06 3.95
CA GLU A 105 -12.04 2.25 5.39
C GLU A 105 -12.77 3.56 5.73
N LEU A 106 -12.44 4.65 5.03
CA LEU A 106 -13.04 5.97 5.25
C LEU A 106 -14.50 6.06 4.77
N SER A 107 -14.82 5.43 3.64
CA SER A 107 -16.16 5.46 3.06
C SER A 107 -16.73 4.07 2.79
N LYS A 108 -17.97 3.86 3.23
CA LYS A 108 -18.72 2.61 2.99
C LYS A 108 -19.11 2.42 1.51
N VAL A 109 -19.21 3.51 0.76
CA VAL A 109 -19.53 3.52 -0.67
C VAL A 109 -18.52 4.42 -1.34
N LEU A 110 -17.74 3.85 -2.24
CA LEU A 110 -16.74 4.60 -2.99
C LEU A 110 -17.25 4.79 -4.42
N PRO A 111 -17.50 6.04 -4.84
CA PRO A 111 -17.89 6.32 -6.20
C PRO A 111 -16.72 6.06 -7.15
N TYR A 112 -17.01 5.55 -8.34
CA TYR A 112 -15.99 5.27 -9.36
C TYR A 112 -15.21 6.52 -9.74
N ASP A 113 -15.85 7.68 -9.84
CA ASP A 113 -15.18 8.95 -10.14
C ASP A 113 -14.05 9.26 -9.14
N MET A 114 -14.30 9.03 -7.85
CA MET A 114 -13.28 9.26 -6.81
C MET A 114 -12.14 8.26 -6.92
N LEU A 115 -12.43 6.98 -7.13
CA LEU A 115 -11.40 5.96 -7.35
C LEU A 115 -10.58 6.24 -8.61
N MET A 116 -11.22 6.66 -9.69
CA MET A 116 -10.57 7.01 -10.95
C MET A 116 -9.62 8.19 -10.76
N GLN A 117 -10.03 9.21 -10.01
CA GLN A 117 -9.17 10.35 -9.68
C GLN A 117 -7.99 9.95 -8.77
N GLU A 118 -8.27 9.21 -7.70
CA GLU A 118 -7.26 8.81 -6.72
C GLU A 118 -6.25 7.80 -7.28
N LEU A 119 -6.67 6.92 -8.20
CA LEU A 119 -5.80 5.92 -8.83
C LEU A 119 -5.20 6.39 -10.15
N ASP A 120 -5.58 7.59 -10.61
CA ASP A 120 -5.20 8.16 -11.90
C ASP A 120 -5.60 7.26 -13.09
N VAL A 121 -6.78 6.64 -13.00
CA VAL A 121 -7.30 5.71 -14.00
C VAL A 121 -8.37 6.41 -14.84
N THR A 122 -8.22 6.40 -16.15
CA THR A 122 -9.13 7.11 -17.07
C THR A 122 -10.34 6.27 -17.48
N ASN A 123 -10.27 4.94 -17.32
CA ASN A 123 -11.31 4.02 -17.81
C ASN A 123 -11.94 3.20 -16.68
N VAL A 124 -13.26 3.13 -16.63
CA VAL A 124 -14.00 2.28 -15.68
C VAL A 124 -13.60 0.81 -15.81
N ARG A 125 -13.41 0.31 -17.04
CA ARG A 125 -12.97 -1.08 -17.26
C ARG A 125 -11.60 -1.38 -16.64
N GLU A 126 -10.67 -0.45 -16.74
CA GLU A 126 -9.33 -0.58 -16.16
C GLU A 126 -9.41 -0.55 -14.63
N LEU A 127 -10.29 0.29 -14.08
CA LEU A 127 -10.56 0.31 -12.65
C LEU A 127 -11.18 -1.01 -12.17
N GLU A 128 -12.19 -1.54 -12.88
CA GLU A 128 -12.80 -2.82 -12.55
C GLU A 128 -11.80 -3.98 -12.63
N ASP A 129 -10.99 -4.01 -13.69
CA ASP A 129 -9.94 -5.01 -13.87
C ASP A 129 -8.93 -4.95 -12.72
N PHE A 130 -8.47 -3.75 -12.34
CA PHE A 130 -7.63 -3.55 -11.17
C PHE A 130 -8.30 -3.99 -9.87
N LEU A 131 -9.56 -3.62 -9.64
CA LEU A 131 -10.28 -4.01 -8.41
C LEU A 131 -10.50 -5.53 -8.32
N ILE A 132 -10.71 -6.21 -9.45
CA ILE A 132 -10.97 -7.65 -9.49
C ILE A 132 -9.67 -8.45 -9.44
N ASN A 133 -8.71 -8.13 -10.31
CA ASN A 133 -7.46 -8.88 -10.42
C ASN A 133 -6.48 -8.50 -9.30
N GLU A 134 -6.34 -7.21 -9.01
CA GLU A 134 -5.31 -6.71 -8.10
C GLU A 134 -5.83 -6.52 -6.67
N CYS A 135 -7.06 -6.04 -6.48
CA CYS A 135 -7.61 -5.89 -5.12
C CYS A 135 -8.30 -7.17 -4.63
N MET A 136 -9.23 -7.79 -5.36
CA MET A 136 -9.97 -8.96 -4.83
C MET A 136 -9.07 -10.18 -4.60
N TYR A 137 -8.15 -10.46 -5.53
CA TYR A 137 -7.28 -11.64 -5.42
C TYR A 137 -6.23 -11.47 -4.31
N VAL A 138 -5.67 -10.26 -4.14
CA VAL A 138 -4.59 -10.02 -3.18
C VAL A 138 -5.13 -9.59 -1.81
N VAL A 139 -6.10 -8.66 -1.77
CA VAL A 139 -6.72 -8.21 -0.51
C VAL A 139 -7.59 -9.31 0.06
N GLY A 140 -8.25 -10.15 -0.74
CA GLY A 140 -9.08 -11.29 -0.30
C GLY A 140 -8.40 -12.21 0.71
N HIS A 141 -7.07 -12.19 0.77
CA HIS A 141 -6.23 -12.94 1.68
C HIS A 141 -5.88 -12.22 2.99
N CYS A 142 -6.05 -10.89 3.10
CA CYS A 142 -5.79 -10.09 4.30
C CYS A 142 -7.09 -9.63 4.99
N LYS A 143 -7.70 -10.53 5.77
CA LYS A 143 -9.10 -10.47 6.23
C LYS A 143 -9.53 -9.22 7.03
N ARG A 144 -8.60 -8.44 7.59
CA ARG A 144 -8.94 -7.19 8.31
C ARG A 144 -9.46 -6.10 7.36
N GLU A 145 -8.83 -5.92 6.19
CA GLU A 145 -9.23 -4.89 5.23
C GLU A 145 -10.22 -5.40 4.17
N VAL A 146 -10.31 -6.73 3.95
CA VAL A 146 -11.32 -7.38 3.09
C VAL A 146 -12.73 -6.99 3.46
N ARG A 147 -13.02 -6.75 4.75
CA ARG A 147 -14.38 -6.42 5.17
C ARG A 147 -14.83 -5.07 4.60
N SER A 148 -13.91 -4.12 4.42
CA SER A 148 -14.19 -2.84 3.78
C SER A 148 -14.34 -2.99 2.27
N VAL A 149 -13.41 -3.69 1.61
CA VAL A 149 -13.45 -3.90 0.14
C VAL A 149 -14.65 -4.75 -0.30
N ALA A 150 -14.98 -5.82 0.43
CA ALA A 150 -16.16 -6.64 0.15
C ALA A 150 -17.49 -5.94 0.46
N LYS A 151 -17.47 -4.87 1.27
CA LYS A 151 -18.65 -4.03 1.53
C LYS A 151 -18.79 -2.95 0.46
N MET A 152 -17.67 -2.41 -0.01
CA MET A 152 -17.58 -1.54 -1.18
C MET A 152 -18.10 -2.22 -2.45
N LEU A 153 -17.66 -3.44 -2.78
CA LEU A 153 -18.16 -4.20 -3.95
C LEU A 153 -19.67 -4.47 -3.89
N ARG A 154 -20.20 -4.73 -2.68
CA ARG A 154 -21.66 -4.86 -2.49
C ARG A 154 -22.41 -3.53 -2.68
N GLY A 155 -21.79 -2.41 -2.34
CA GLY A 155 -22.31 -1.08 -2.64
C GLY A 155 -22.29 -0.77 -4.14
N LEU A 156 -21.20 -1.11 -4.84
CA LEU A 156 -21.06 -0.91 -6.28
C LEU A 156 -22.10 -1.70 -7.08
N ASN A 157 -22.32 -2.98 -6.73
CA ASN A 157 -23.39 -3.80 -7.33
C ASN A 157 -24.81 -3.27 -7.07
N SER A 158 -25.01 -2.39 -6.09
CA SER A 158 -26.31 -1.77 -5.82
C SER A 158 -26.54 -0.44 -6.56
N LEU A 159 -25.48 0.19 -7.07
CA LEU A 159 -25.56 1.45 -7.82
C LEU A 159 -25.65 1.27 -9.33
N CYS A 160 -25.24 0.11 -9.87
CA CYS A 160 -25.47 -0.27 -11.26
C CYS A 160 -26.34 -1.54 -11.30
N PRO A 161 -27.68 -1.43 -11.42
CA PRO A 161 -28.48 -2.58 -11.79
C PRO A 161 -28.18 -2.89 -13.25
N VAL A 162 -27.42 -3.96 -13.50
CA VAL A 162 -27.45 -4.64 -14.80
C VAL A 162 -28.80 -5.31 -14.98
#